data_AF-A0A8D8RMM0-F1
#
_entry.id   AF-A0A8D8RMM0-F1
#
_cell.length_a   1.000
_cell.length_b   1.000
_cell.length_c   1.000
_cell.angle_alpha   90.00
_cell.angle_beta   90.00
_cell.angle_gamma   90.00
#
_symmetry.space_group_name_H-M   'P 1'
#
loop_
_entity.id
_entity.type
_entity.pdbx_description
1 polymer ?
#
loop_
_entity_poly.entity_id
_entity_poly.type
_entity_poly.pdbx_seq_one_letter_code
_entity_poly.pdbx_strand_id
1 'polypeptide(L)'
;FCSWISLLVVMTGVSYVTYVKLKVSPLPTVPDKYWGKGDPVPDDTTVYYFTINVSDTILNDLKARIRSTILAPPLEDVGFEYGMNSDYLKVILNYWTNEYSWRKFETAFNRFPQYKTQISGLNIHFIRVTPQVPPHVKVLPILILHGWPGSVKEFQRFIPLLTKLRKDENFVFEVIAPSLPGYGWSQAAAKTGLGGTQMALLMKKLMLRLGHSQFYVHGGDWGGIIGSMMATLYPENVKGFHSNFCLVYSPLKHLLGSLYPPLVVEDKYAHRMYPITKKLEFLLRETAYYYIQATKPDTLGKWDVQLCIIY
;
A
#
# COMPACT_ATOMS: atom_id res chain seq x y z
N PHE A 1 -43.74 -27.46 -24.94
CA PHE A 1 -43.51 -27.88 -23.54
C PHE A 1 -42.04 -27.91 -23.15
N CYS A 2 -41.14 -28.54 -23.91
CA CYS A 2 -39.71 -28.64 -23.58
C CYS A 2 -38.96 -27.28 -23.46
N SER A 3 -39.31 -26.28 -24.28
CA SER A 3 -38.65 -24.96 -24.28
C SER A 3 -38.97 -24.11 -23.04
N TRP A 4 -40.21 -24.14 -22.55
CA TRP A 4 -40.65 -23.38 -21.37
C TRP A 4 -40.05 -23.91 -20.07
N ILE A 5 -39.92 -25.24 -19.95
CA ILE A 5 -39.26 -25.87 -18.80
C ILE A 5 -37.77 -25.49 -18.78
N SER A 6 -37.11 -25.52 -19.94
CA SER A 6 -35.69 -25.12 -20.06
C SER A 6 -35.49 -23.64 -19.68
N LEU A 7 -36.38 -22.76 -20.14
CA LEU A 7 -36.35 -21.34 -19.79
C LEU A 7 -36.54 -21.11 -18.27
N LEU A 8 -37.50 -21.82 -17.66
CA LEU A 8 -37.76 -21.72 -16.22
C LEU A 8 -36.56 -22.21 -15.39
N VAL A 9 -35.92 -23.30 -15.79
CA VAL A 9 -34.71 -23.84 -15.12
C VAL A 9 -33.55 -22.84 -15.23
N VAL A 10 -33.35 -22.21 -16.39
CA VAL A 10 -32.33 -21.17 -16.56
C VAL A 10 -32.65 -19.95 -15.69
N MET A 11 -33.89 -19.45 -15.71
CA MET A 11 -34.31 -18.28 -14.93
C MET A 11 -34.21 -18.52 -13.43
N THR A 12 -34.60 -19.70 -12.94
CA THR A 12 -34.47 -20.08 -11.52
C THR A 12 -33.01 -20.26 -11.12
N GLY A 13 -32.18 -20.89 -11.98
CA GLY A 13 -30.74 -21.00 -11.77
C GLY A 13 -30.05 -19.63 -11.70
N VAL A 14 -30.35 -18.73 -12.64
CA VAL A 14 -29.85 -17.34 -12.63
C VAL A 14 -30.33 -16.59 -11.40
N SER A 15 -31.60 -16.72 -11.02
CA SER A 15 -32.16 -16.07 -9.83
C SER A 15 -31.53 -16.59 -8.55
N TYR A 16 -31.30 -17.90 -8.44
CA TYR A 16 -30.63 -18.51 -7.29
C TYR A 16 -29.15 -18.11 -7.19
N VAL A 17 -28.41 -18.14 -8.30
CA VAL A 17 -27.01 -17.68 -8.35
C VAL A 17 -26.94 -16.19 -8.00
N THR A 18 -27.88 -15.39 -8.50
CA THR A 18 -27.97 -13.96 -8.18
C THR A 18 -28.29 -13.76 -6.71
N TYR A 19 -29.26 -14.48 -6.14
CA TYR A 19 -29.58 -14.45 -4.71
C TYR A 19 -28.38 -14.83 -3.84
N VAL A 20 -27.70 -15.92 -4.14
CA VAL A 20 -26.51 -16.37 -3.40
C VAL A 20 -25.37 -15.35 -3.51
N LYS A 21 -25.16 -14.76 -4.69
CA LYS A 21 -24.11 -13.73 -4.89
C LYS A 21 -24.44 -12.36 -4.32
N LEU A 22 -25.73 -12.02 -4.20
CA LEU A 22 -26.19 -10.75 -3.62
C LEU A 22 -26.39 -10.84 -2.11
N LYS A 23 -26.46 -12.06 -1.54
CA LYS A 23 -26.51 -12.24 -0.08
C LYS A 23 -25.17 -11.82 0.51
N VAL A 24 -25.20 -10.71 1.26
CA VAL A 24 -24.03 -10.23 2.01
C VAL A 24 -23.64 -11.31 3.02
N SER A 25 -22.43 -11.83 2.89
CA SER A 25 -21.89 -12.80 3.85
C SER A 25 -21.62 -12.11 5.20
N PRO A 26 -21.76 -12.81 6.33
CA PRO A 26 -21.36 -12.26 7.61
C PRO A 26 -19.88 -11.89 7.58
N LEU A 27 -19.50 -10.84 8.34
CA LEU A 27 -18.11 -10.42 8.42
C LEU A 27 -17.27 -11.55 9.03
N PRO A 28 -16.12 -11.89 8.43
CA PRO A 28 -15.24 -12.90 9.01
C PRO A 28 -14.59 -12.37 10.29
N THR A 29 -14.41 -13.23 11.28
CA THR A 29 -13.59 -12.91 12.44
C THR A 29 -12.11 -12.96 12.04
N VAL A 30 -11.38 -11.87 12.25
CA VAL A 30 -9.93 -11.83 12.03
C VAL A 30 -9.21 -12.20 13.33
N PRO A 31 -8.47 -13.32 13.40
CA PRO A 31 -7.76 -13.70 14.62
C PRO A 31 -6.68 -12.68 14.98
N ASP A 32 -6.69 -12.19 16.23
CA ASP A 32 -5.59 -11.38 16.77
C ASP A 32 -4.43 -12.30 17.14
N LYS A 33 -3.43 -12.37 16.25
CA LYS A 33 -2.23 -13.19 16.42
C LYS A 33 -1.05 -12.32 16.85
N TYR A 34 -0.16 -12.90 17.65
CA TYR A 34 1.14 -12.32 17.95
C TYR A 34 2.14 -12.63 16.82
N TRP A 35 2.74 -11.60 16.23
CA TRP A 35 3.61 -11.67 15.05
C TRP A 35 5.10 -11.58 15.36
N GLY A 36 5.46 -11.29 16.61
CA GLY A 36 6.84 -11.29 17.07
C GLY A 36 7.45 -12.69 17.12
N LYS A 37 8.77 -12.74 17.33
CA LYS A 37 9.51 -14.01 17.47
C LYS A 37 9.18 -14.66 18.82
N GLY A 38 9.06 -15.99 18.82
CA GLY A 38 8.80 -16.76 20.04
C GLY A 38 7.35 -16.72 20.51
N ASP A 39 7.19 -16.96 21.81
CA ASP A 39 5.89 -17.02 22.46
C ASP A 39 5.25 -15.62 22.59
N PRO A 40 3.91 -15.54 22.58
CA PRO A 40 3.22 -14.27 22.77
C PRO A 40 3.55 -13.63 24.12
N VAL A 41 3.99 -12.38 24.07
CA VAL A 41 4.12 -11.52 25.25
C VAL A 41 3.20 -10.30 25.09
N PRO A 42 2.75 -9.68 26.20
CA PRO A 42 1.99 -8.43 26.13
C PRO A 42 2.80 -7.34 25.42
N ASP A 43 2.11 -6.54 24.59
CA ASP A 43 2.73 -5.37 23.95
C ASP A 43 3.14 -4.34 25.01
N ASP A 44 4.33 -3.76 24.90
CA ASP A 44 4.61 -2.45 25.49
C ASP A 44 3.77 -1.40 24.78
N THR A 45 2.86 -0.77 25.52
CA THR A 45 1.90 0.20 24.98
C THR A 45 2.49 1.59 24.81
N THR A 46 3.73 1.81 25.24
CA THR A 46 4.42 3.10 25.15
C THR A 46 4.55 3.54 23.68
N VAL A 47 4.30 4.81 23.44
CA VAL A 47 4.59 5.48 22.17
C VAL A 47 5.85 6.31 22.37
N TYR A 48 6.94 5.94 21.72
CA TYR A 48 8.24 6.60 21.89
C TYR A 48 8.68 7.29 20.60
N TYR A 49 9.43 8.38 20.76
CA TYR A 49 9.99 9.12 19.64
C TYR A 49 10.99 8.27 18.86
N PHE A 50 10.97 8.45 17.55
CA PHE A 50 11.92 7.84 16.62
C PHE A 50 12.59 8.92 15.78
N THR A 51 13.88 8.73 15.50
CA THR A 51 14.64 9.59 14.61
C THR A 51 15.50 8.71 13.73
N ILE A 52 15.49 8.99 12.43
CA ILE A 52 16.32 8.25 11.48
C ILE A 52 17.76 8.67 11.69
N ASN A 53 18.62 7.70 11.92
CA ASN A 53 20.04 7.92 12.05
C ASN A 53 20.78 6.71 11.46
N VAL A 54 21.18 6.82 10.19
CA VAL A 54 21.97 5.79 9.50
C VAL A 54 23.44 6.09 9.69
N SER A 55 24.25 5.11 10.11
CA SER A 55 25.68 5.32 10.36
C SER A 55 26.45 5.58 9.06
N ASP A 56 27.54 6.36 9.14
CA ASP A 56 28.43 6.58 7.99
C ASP A 56 29.03 5.26 7.48
N THR A 57 29.20 4.26 8.35
CA THR A 57 29.62 2.91 7.95
C THR A 57 28.69 2.29 6.92
N ILE A 58 27.37 2.38 7.12
CA ILE A 58 26.37 1.86 6.16
C ILE A 58 26.40 2.66 4.86
N LEU A 59 26.53 4.00 4.94
CA LEU A 59 26.58 4.85 3.75
C LEU A 59 27.83 4.63 2.91
N ASN A 60 28.98 4.40 3.56
CA ASN A 60 30.23 4.09 2.90
C ASN A 60 30.22 2.69 2.27
N ASP A 61 29.64 1.70 2.97
CA ASP A 61 29.43 0.36 2.43
C ASP A 61 28.54 0.41 1.17
N LEU A 62 27.42 1.12 1.21
CA LEU A 62 26.57 1.35 0.02
C LEU A 62 27.37 1.92 -1.16
N LYS A 63 28.15 2.98 -0.94
CA LYS A 63 28.96 3.60 -2.00
C LYS A 63 30.01 2.65 -2.56
N ALA A 64 30.68 1.87 -1.71
CA ALA A 64 31.66 0.88 -2.14
C ALA A 64 31.02 -0.18 -3.05
N ARG A 65 29.81 -0.62 -2.69
CA ARG A 65 29.05 -1.64 -3.43
C ARG A 65 28.55 -1.11 -4.77
N ILE A 66 28.04 0.12 -4.82
CA ILE A 66 27.65 0.76 -6.09
C ILE A 66 28.86 0.86 -7.03
N ARG A 67 30.01 1.33 -6.54
CA ARG A 67 31.25 1.44 -7.34
C ARG A 67 31.77 0.11 -7.87
N SER A 68 31.50 -0.98 -7.15
CA SER A 68 31.94 -2.33 -7.54
C SER A 68 30.92 -3.05 -8.42
N THR A 69 29.83 -2.39 -8.83
CA THR A 69 28.77 -3.00 -9.62
C THR A 69 29.25 -3.24 -11.06
N ILE A 70 29.09 -4.49 -11.54
CA ILE A 70 29.34 -4.86 -12.94
C ILE A 70 27.99 -4.93 -13.65
N LEU A 71 27.85 -4.17 -14.74
CA LEU A 71 26.61 -4.11 -15.52
C LEU A 71 26.75 -4.88 -16.83
N ALA A 72 25.77 -5.73 -17.14
CA ALA A 72 25.67 -6.38 -18.44
C ALA A 72 25.29 -5.35 -19.52
N PRO A 73 25.85 -5.44 -20.75
CA PRO A 73 25.47 -4.54 -21.84
C PRO A 73 24.00 -4.75 -22.24
N PRO A 74 23.28 -3.68 -22.61
CA PRO A 74 21.90 -3.80 -23.09
C PRO A 74 21.87 -4.20 -24.58
N LEU A 75 20.70 -4.61 -25.06
CA LEU A 75 20.43 -4.69 -26.50
C LEU A 75 20.35 -3.28 -27.09
N GLU A 76 20.69 -3.16 -28.37
CA GLU A 76 20.61 -1.88 -29.11
C GLU A 76 19.15 -1.45 -29.29
N ASP A 77 18.86 -0.15 -29.09
CA ASP A 77 17.58 0.53 -29.37
C ASP A 77 16.31 -0.04 -28.70
N VAL A 78 16.42 -0.85 -27.64
CA VAL A 78 15.24 -1.45 -26.96
C VAL A 78 14.61 -0.57 -25.87
N GLY A 79 15.21 0.57 -25.54
CA GLY A 79 14.77 1.41 -24.43
C GLY A 79 14.62 0.61 -23.13
N PHE A 80 13.40 0.56 -22.59
CA PHE A 80 13.03 -0.15 -21.35
C PHE A 80 12.13 -1.38 -21.59
N GLU A 81 11.95 -1.81 -22.84
CA GLU A 81 11.04 -2.93 -23.18
C GLU A 81 11.48 -4.27 -22.54
N TYR A 82 12.75 -4.39 -22.16
CA TYR A 82 13.35 -5.53 -21.45
C TYR A 82 13.64 -5.22 -19.97
N GLY A 83 13.06 -4.17 -19.41
CA GLY A 83 13.31 -3.70 -18.05
C GLY A 83 14.33 -2.56 -17.98
N MET A 84 15.02 -2.42 -16.84
CA MET A 84 15.97 -1.33 -16.60
C MET A 84 17.14 -1.39 -17.60
N ASN A 85 17.23 -0.38 -18.47
CA ASN A 85 18.34 -0.25 -19.39
C ASN A 85 19.66 0.01 -18.63
N SER A 86 20.69 -0.79 -18.89
CA SER A 86 21.94 -0.71 -18.12
C SER A 86 22.77 0.54 -18.40
N ASP A 87 22.65 1.17 -19.58
CA ASP A 87 23.28 2.46 -19.84
C ASP A 87 22.59 3.58 -19.06
N TYR A 88 21.27 3.54 -18.94
CA TYR A 88 20.54 4.46 -18.07
C TYR A 88 20.85 4.21 -16.59
N LEU A 89 20.97 2.95 -16.17
CA LEU A 89 21.34 2.60 -14.80
C LEU A 89 22.70 3.17 -14.41
N LYS A 90 23.68 3.23 -15.33
CA LYS A 90 24.98 3.91 -15.08
C LYS A 90 24.79 5.37 -14.67
N VAL A 91 23.86 6.09 -15.31
CA VAL A 91 23.55 7.50 -14.98
C VAL A 91 22.99 7.58 -13.56
N ILE A 92 22.06 6.70 -13.19
CA ILE A 92 21.48 6.64 -11.84
C ILE A 92 22.56 6.33 -10.79
N LEU A 93 23.39 5.30 -11.02
CA LEU A 93 24.44 4.89 -10.10
C LEU A 93 25.51 5.98 -9.93
N ASN A 94 25.83 6.71 -11.01
CA ASN A 94 26.75 7.85 -10.97
C ASN A 94 26.19 8.97 -10.08
N TYR A 95 24.94 9.38 -10.31
CA TYR A 95 24.28 10.39 -9.48
C TYR A 95 24.21 9.94 -8.01
N TRP A 96 23.83 8.69 -7.76
CA TRP A 96 23.71 8.16 -6.40
C TRP A 96 25.05 8.15 -5.66
N THR A 97 26.14 7.81 -6.35
CA THR A 97 27.48 7.75 -5.74
C THR A 97 28.05 9.15 -5.47
N ASN A 98 27.86 10.07 -6.40
CA ASN A 98 28.64 11.31 -6.48
C ASN A 98 27.86 12.56 -6.08
N GLU A 99 26.54 12.60 -6.27
CA GLU A 99 25.73 13.81 -6.11
C GLU A 99 24.65 13.67 -5.02
N TYR A 100 24.08 12.47 -4.87
CA TYR A 100 23.04 12.23 -3.88
C TYR A 100 23.60 12.30 -2.45
N SER A 101 22.93 13.10 -1.61
CA SER A 101 23.25 13.22 -0.18
C SER A 101 22.16 12.59 0.66
N TRP A 102 22.47 11.43 1.26
CA TRP A 102 21.62 10.80 2.28
C TRP A 102 21.37 11.75 3.46
N ARG A 103 22.39 12.48 3.91
CA ARG A 103 22.28 13.40 5.05
C ARG A 103 21.27 14.53 4.79
N LYS A 104 21.16 15.01 3.55
CA LYS A 104 20.12 15.98 3.16
C LYS A 104 18.72 15.36 3.27
N PHE A 105 18.55 14.14 2.78
CA PHE A 105 17.29 13.40 2.90
C PHE A 105 16.92 13.16 4.38
N GLU A 106 17.84 12.59 5.15
CA GLU A 106 17.67 12.28 6.58
C GLU A 106 17.29 13.52 7.38
N THR A 107 18.00 14.63 7.18
CA THR A 107 17.68 15.92 7.84
C THR A 107 16.30 16.42 7.45
N ALA A 108 15.94 16.35 6.16
CA ALA A 108 14.64 16.81 5.68
C ALA A 108 13.50 15.93 6.21
N PHE A 109 13.70 14.62 6.24
CA PHE A 109 12.67 13.66 6.63
C PHE A 109 12.45 13.62 8.15
N ASN A 110 13.51 13.78 8.95
CA ASN A 110 13.41 13.92 10.40
C ASN A 110 12.71 15.21 10.88
N ARG A 111 12.32 16.12 9.96
CA ARG A 111 11.45 17.25 10.31
C ARG A 111 10.02 16.81 10.64
N PHE A 112 9.60 15.63 10.18
CA PHE A 112 8.34 15.05 10.60
C PHE A 112 8.49 14.38 11.95
N PRO A 113 7.58 14.62 12.92
CA PRO A 113 7.53 13.85 14.16
C PRO A 113 7.25 12.37 13.86
N GLN A 114 8.21 11.52 14.20
CA GLN A 114 8.18 10.09 13.97
C GLN A 114 8.19 9.35 15.31
N TYR A 115 7.50 8.22 15.33
CA TYR A 115 7.28 7.45 16.54
C TYR A 115 7.32 5.96 16.24
N LYS A 116 7.45 5.17 17.31
CA LYS A 116 7.23 3.73 17.32
C LYS A 116 6.40 3.31 18.52
N THR A 117 5.67 2.21 18.36
CA THR A 117 4.95 1.51 19.44
C THR A 117 4.78 0.04 19.07
N GLN A 118 4.58 -0.85 20.06
CA GLN A 118 4.35 -2.26 19.77
C GLN A 118 2.88 -2.54 19.45
N ILE A 119 2.62 -3.23 18.34
CA ILE A 119 1.29 -3.71 17.96
C ILE A 119 1.39 -5.19 17.61
N SER A 120 0.76 -6.05 18.41
CA SER A 120 0.75 -7.50 18.26
C SER A 120 2.16 -8.09 18.12
N GLY A 121 3.11 -7.62 18.94
CA GLY A 121 4.49 -8.08 18.98
C GLY A 121 5.43 -7.47 17.94
N LEU A 122 4.99 -6.48 17.17
CA LEU A 122 5.80 -5.77 16.18
C LEU A 122 6.00 -4.32 16.58
N ASN A 123 7.24 -3.83 16.52
CA ASN A 123 7.51 -2.40 16.60
C ASN A 123 7.08 -1.72 15.29
N ILE A 124 5.98 -0.97 15.33
CA ILE A 124 5.41 -0.27 14.17
C ILE A 124 5.87 1.18 14.19
N HIS A 125 6.53 1.61 13.13
CA HIS A 125 6.91 2.98 12.86
C HIS A 125 5.75 3.76 12.24
N PHE A 126 5.60 5.03 12.63
CA PHE A 126 4.69 5.96 11.98
C PHE A 126 5.11 7.41 12.12
N ILE A 127 4.77 8.22 11.12
CA ILE A 127 4.75 9.68 11.23
C ILE A 127 3.41 10.08 11.85
N ARG A 128 3.42 11.01 12.80
CA ARG A 128 2.21 11.66 13.33
C ARG A 128 2.37 13.16 13.29
N VAL A 129 1.50 13.85 12.55
CA VAL A 129 1.46 15.31 12.50
C VAL A 129 0.12 15.80 12.98
N THR A 130 0.12 16.39 14.17
CA THR A 130 -1.05 17.02 14.78
C THR A 130 -1.06 18.51 14.45
N PRO A 131 -2.08 19.02 13.72
CA PRO A 131 -2.15 20.42 13.34
C PRO A 131 -2.42 21.31 14.57
N GLN A 132 -1.85 22.51 14.57
CA GLN A 132 -2.11 23.53 15.59
C GLN A 132 -3.20 24.48 15.06
N VAL A 133 -4.42 24.37 15.57
CA VAL A 133 -5.59 25.13 15.08
C VAL A 133 -6.43 25.70 16.22
N PRO A 134 -7.21 26.77 15.97
CA PRO A 134 -8.11 27.33 16.96
C PRO A 134 -9.15 26.30 17.47
N PRO A 135 -9.69 26.45 18.71
CA PRO A 135 -10.61 25.47 19.30
C PRO A 135 -11.90 25.19 18.52
N HIS A 136 -12.33 26.13 17.66
CA HIS A 136 -13.54 25.96 16.84
C HIS A 136 -13.33 25.09 15.60
N VAL A 137 -12.07 24.76 15.26
CA VAL A 137 -11.73 23.93 14.10
C VAL A 137 -11.65 22.48 14.53
N LYS A 138 -12.36 21.60 13.82
CA LYS A 138 -12.35 20.16 14.09
C LYS A 138 -11.05 19.53 13.59
N VAL A 139 -10.36 18.78 14.45
CA VAL A 139 -9.22 17.95 14.04
C VAL A 139 -9.72 16.54 13.74
N LEU A 140 -9.59 16.11 12.49
CA LEU A 140 -10.04 14.80 12.04
C LEU A 140 -8.84 13.86 11.87
N PRO A 141 -8.78 12.70 12.55
CA PRO A 141 -7.70 11.76 12.35
C PRO A 141 -7.84 11.05 11.00
N ILE A 142 -6.76 11.06 10.20
CA ILE A 142 -6.65 10.31 8.95
C ILE A 142 -5.43 9.40 8.98
N LEU A 143 -5.68 8.12 8.68
CA LEU A 143 -4.66 7.12 8.45
C LEU A 143 -4.34 7.07 6.95
N ILE A 144 -3.09 7.34 6.57
CA ILE A 144 -2.64 7.29 5.17
C ILE A 144 -1.66 6.13 4.96
N LEU A 145 -1.99 5.23 4.03
CA LEU A 145 -1.30 3.95 3.85
C LEU A 145 -0.59 3.90 2.49
N HIS A 146 0.71 3.61 2.52
CA HIS A 146 1.55 3.49 1.32
C HIS A 146 1.46 2.10 0.67
N GLY A 147 2.14 1.93 -0.46
CA GLY A 147 2.21 0.68 -1.22
C GLY A 147 3.60 0.07 -1.31
N TRP A 148 3.78 -0.80 -2.30
CA TRP A 148 5.06 -1.33 -2.77
C TRP A 148 5.29 -0.86 -4.22
N PRO A 149 6.53 -0.50 -4.62
CA PRO A 149 7.77 -0.42 -3.83
C PRO A 149 7.90 0.91 -3.06
N GLY A 150 6.76 1.45 -2.64
CA GLY A 150 6.65 2.73 -1.95
C GLY A 150 6.98 2.67 -0.45
N SER A 151 6.89 3.83 0.18
CA SER A 151 7.16 4.01 1.62
C SER A 151 6.49 5.29 2.12
N VAL A 152 6.53 5.54 3.44
CA VAL A 152 6.03 6.78 4.05
C VAL A 152 6.64 8.05 3.44
N LYS A 153 7.78 7.93 2.73
CA LYS A 153 8.39 9.02 1.97
C LYS A 153 7.47 9.60 0.89
N GLU A 154 6.55 8.82 0.33
CA GLU A 154 5.56 9.29 -0.64
C GLU A 154 4.71 10.45 -0.10
N PHE A 155 4.46 10.44 1.21
CA PHE A 155 3.57 11.40 1.86
C PHE A 155 4.23 12.72 2.27
N GLN A 156 5.55 12.86 2.10
CA GLN A 156 6.29 14.06 2.54
C GLN A 156 5.71 15.38 2.00
N ARG A 157 5.13 15.37 0.79
CA ARG A 157 4.51 16.55 0.17
C ARG A 157 3.03 16.70 0.53
N PHE A 158 2.36 15.60 0.88
CA PHE A 158 0.93 15.59 1.21
C PHE A 158 0.67 15.99 2.65
N ILE A 159 1.52 15.56 3.59
CA ILE A 159 1.35 15.83 5.02
C ILE A 159 1.17 17.34 5.30
N PRO A 160 2.02 18.26 4.79
CA PRO A 160 1.84 19.69 5.02
C PRO A 160 0.55 20.26 4.40
N LEU A 161 0.06 19.66 3.30
CA LEU A 161 -1.17 20.11 2.64
C LEU A 161 -2.43 19.67 3.41
N LEU A 162 -2.39 18.47 4.01
CA LEU A 162 -3.50 17.91 4.79
C LEU A 162 -3.59 18.52 6.20
N THR A 163 -2.46 18.93 6.76
CA THR A 163 -2.35 19.47 8.13
C THR A 163 -2.42 21.00 8.17
N LYS A 164 -2.57 21.67 7.02
CA LYS A 164 -2.75 23.11 6.93
C LYS A 164 -4.24 23.46 6.84
N LEU A 165 -4.72 24.24 7.80
CA LEU A 165 -6.08 24.79 7.76
C LEU A 165 -6.29 25.67 6.53
N ARG A 166 -7.32 25.37 5.74
CA ARG A 166 -7.76 26.18 4.59
C ARG A 166 -8.78 27.22 5.07
N LYS A 167 -8.81 28.38 4.41
CA LYS A 167 -9.63 29.54 4.84
C LYS A 167 -11.12 29.23 4.96
N ASP A 168 -11.64 28.37 4.10
CA ASP A 168 -13.08 28.09 4.01
C ASP A 168 -13.47 26.75 4.65
N GLU A 169 -12.57 26.13 5.42
CA GLU A 169 -12.82 24.84 6.07
C GLU A 169 -12.90 24.96 7.59
N ASN A 170 -13.86 24.26 8.16
CA ASN A 170 -14.05 24.16 9.61
C ASN A 170 -13.34 22.93 10.22
N PHE A 171 -12.50 22.26 9.44
CA PHE A 171 -11.74 21.11 9.88
C PHE A 171 -10.33 21.09 9.26
N VAL A 172 -9.45 20.31 9.89
CA VAL A 172 -8.10 19.99 9.40
C VAL A 172 -7.78 18.54 9.77
N PHE A 173 -6.88 17.91 9.05
CA PHE A 173 -6.48 16.55 9.37
C PHE A 173 -5.32 16.49 10.37
N GLU A 174 -5.44 15.62 11.36
CA GLU A 174 -4.29 14.99 12.01
C GLU A 174 -3.88 13.78 11.18
N VAL A 175 -2.63 13.75 10.74
CA VAL A 175 -2.15 12.71 9.81
C VAL A 175 -1.33 11.66 10.55
N ILE A 176 -1.70 10.39 10.39
CA ILE A 176 -0.96 9.23 10.83
C ILE A 176 -0.52 8.45 9.59
N ALA A 177 0.79 8.33 9.36
CA ALA A 177 1.35 7.62 8.21
C ALA A 177 2.30 6.51 8.69
N PRO A 178 1.81 5.28 8.89
CA PRO A 178 2.65 4.17 9.31
C PRO A 178 3.48 3.63 8.16
N SER A 179 4.69 3.15 8.49
CA SER A 179 5.34 2.16 7.65
C SER A 179 4.61 0.84 7.82
N LEU A 180 4.18 0.21 6.73
CA LEU A 180 3.53 -1.11 6.79
C LEU A 180 4.46 -2.15 7.45
N PRO A 181 3.92 -3.20 8.12
CA PRO A 181 4.75 -4.23 8.72
C PRO A 181 5.73 -4.84 7.70
N GLY A 182 7.03 -4.83 8.03
CA GLY A 182 8.11 -5.26 7.14
C GLY A 182 8.60 -4.22 6.13
N TYR A 183 8.08 -2.99 6.18
CA TYR A 183 8.51 -1.86 5.35
C TYR A 183 9.18 -0.78 6.20
N GLY A 184 10.10 -0.03 5.58
CA GLY A 184 10.77 1.11 6.20
C GLY A 184 11.33 0.76 7.58
N TRP A 185 10.87 1.48 8.62
CA TRP A 185 11.33 1.28 10.00
C TRP A 185 10.37 0.43 10.87
N SER A 186 9.36 -0.19 10.27
CA SER A 186 8.46 -1.14 10.93
C SER A 186 9.02 -2.56 10.88
N GLN A 187 8.93 -3.26 12.00
CA GLN A 187 9.42 -4.63 12.13
C GLN A 187 8.63 -5.60 11.22
N ALA A 188 9.34 -6.52 10.58
CA ALA A 188 8.74 -7.62 9.81
C ALA A 188 8.15 -8.70 10.74
N ALA A 189 7.12 -9.40 10.27
CA ALA A 189 6.58 -10.55 10.98
C ALA A 189 7.58 -11.69 11.05
N ALA A 190 7.66 -12.36 12.20
CA ALA A 190 8.45 -13.58 12.37
C ALA A 190 7.64 -14.86 12.04
N LYS A 191 6.36 -14.73 11.70
CA LYS A 191 5.41 -15.85 11.49
C LYS A 191 4.66 -15.68 10.17
N THR A 192 4.23 -16.80 9.60
CA THR A 192 3.50 -16.82 8.32
C THR A 192 2.05 -16.36 8.47
N GLY A 193 1.48 -15.84 7.38
CA GLY A 193 0.05 -15.49 7.30
C GLY A 193 -0.29 -14.03 7.62
N LEU A 194 0.70 -13.13 7.70
CA LEU A 194 0.44 -11.69 7.80
C LEU A 194 0.08 -11.12 6.40
N GLY A 195 -1.17 -11.29 5.98
CA GLY A 195 -1.71 -10.70 4.75
C GLY A 195 -2.39 -9.34 4.99
N GLY A 196 -2.96 -8.77 3.92
CA GLY A 196 -3.65 -7.47 4.00
C GLY A 196 -4.76 -7.41 5.07
N THR A 197 -5.47 -8.53 5.29
CA THR A 197 -6.53 -8.62 6.29
C THR A 197 -5.98 -8.49 7.71
N GLN A 198 -4.85 -9.14 7.99
CA GLN A 198 -4.18 -9.03 9.28
C GLN A 198 -3.54 -7.64 9.44
N MET A 199 -2.98 -7.07 8.37
CA MET A 199 -2.48 -5.69 8.39
C MET A 199 -3.59 -4.68 8.71
N ALA A 200 -4.81 -4.86 8.18
CA ALA A 200 -5.96 -4.03 8.51
C ALA A 200 -6.27 -4.04 10.02
N LEU A 201 -6.19 -5.21 10.67
CA LEU A 201 -6.32 -5.31 12.13
C LEU A 201 -5.19 -4.58 12.86
N LEU A 202 -3.93 -4.73 12.43
CA LEU A 202 -2.80 -4.03 13.05
C LEU A 202 -2.94 -2.51 12.91
N MET A 203 -3.35 -2.01 11.75
CA MET A 203 -3.59 -0.58 11.51
C MET A 203 -4.75 -0.05 12.36
N LYS A 204 -5.83 -0.83 12.54
CA LYS A 204 -6.89 -0.49 13.49
C LYS A 204 -6.33 -0.39 14.92
N LYS A 205 -5.57 -1.39 15.37
CA LYS A 205 -4.99 -1.41 16.71
C LYS A 205 -4.05 -0.22 16.93
N LEU A 206 -3.29 0.18 15.91
CA LEU A 206 -2.47 1.40 15.94
C LEU A 206 -3.34 2.64 16.17
N MET A 207 -4.39 2.84 15.38
CA MET A 207 -5.28 4.00 15.54
C MET A 207 -5.95 4.03 16.93
N LEU A 208 -6.38 2.88 17.44
CA LEU A 208 -6.94 2.77 18.79
C LEU A 208 -5.90 3.07 19.88
N ARG A 209 -4.65 2.61 19.71
CA ARG A 209 -3.53 2.93 20.61
C ARG A 209 -3.29 4.43 20.70
N LEU A 210 -3.47 5.15 19.60
CA LEU A 210 -3.32 6.60 19.52
C LEU A 210 -4.55 7.38 20.02
N GLY A 211 -5.60 6.68 20.47
CA GLY A 211 -6.82 7.28 21.03
C GLY A 211 -7.92 7.58 20.00
N HIS A 212 -7.79 7.10 18.75
CA HIS A 212 -8.78 7.36 17.70
C HIS A 212 -9.74 6.20 17.56
N SER A 213 -10.94 6.34 18.13
CA SER A 213 -12.04 5.37 17.97
C SER A 213 -12.69 5.45 16.58
N GLN A 214 -12.72 6.63 15.98
CA GLN A 214 -13.26 6.90 14.64
C GLN A 214 -12.28 7.72 13.82
N PHE A 215 -11.99 7.29 12.59
CA PHE A 215 -10.99 7.92 11.72
C PHE A 215 -11.28 7.70 10.24
N TYR A 216 -10.62 8.48 9.39
CA TYR A 216 -10.63 8.32 7.93
C TYR A 216 -9.44 7.48 7.48
N VAL A 217 -9.57 6.80 6.34
CA VAL A 217 -8.49 6.03 5.74
C VAL A 217 -8.27 6.49 4.30
N HIS A 218 -7.01 6.71 3.94
CA HIS A 218 -6.57 6.93 2.56
C HIS A 218 -5.53 5.87 2.18
N GLY A 219 -5.59 5.35 0.97
CA GLY A 219 -4.53 4.46 0.49
C GLY A 219 -4.58 4.17 -1.01
N GLY A 220 -3.41 3.90 -1.56
CA GLY A 220 -3.20 3.35 -2.90
C GLY A 220 -2.44 2.03 -2.83
N ASP A 221 -2.37 1.27 -3.93
CA ASP A 221 -1.67 -0.02 -3.99
C ASP A 221 -2.03 -0.94 -2.78
N TRP A 222 -1.08 -1.46 -2.00
CA TRP A 222 -1.35 -2.20 -0.77
C TRP A 222 -2.16 -1.40 0.25
N GLY A 223 -1.89 -0.11 0.41
CA GLY A 223 -2.67 0.78 1.27
C GLY A 223 -4.14 0.88 0.84
N GLY A 224 -4.43 0.81 -0.46
CA GLY A 224 -5.79 0.75 -0.98
C GLY A 224 -6.47 -0.57 -0.63
N ILE A 225 -5.76 -1.69 -0.78
CA ILE A 225 -6.26 -3.03 -0.40
C ILE A 225 -6.53 -3.10 1.10
N ILE A 226 -5.56 -2.69 1.92
CA ILE A 226 -5.66 -2.69 3.39
C ILE A 226 -6.77 -1.74 3.84
N GLY A 227 -6.85 -0.54 3.27
CA GLY A 227 -7.91 0.42 3.58
C GLY A 227 -9.31 -0.09 3.23
N SER A 228 -9.46 -0.77 2.09
CA SER A 228 -10.70 -1.44 1.72
C SER A 228 -11.07 -2.53 2.73
N MET A 229 -10.10 -3.31 3.21
CA MET A 229 -10.31 -4.32 4.24
C MET A 229 -10.70 -3.69 5.58
N MET A 230 -10.07 -2.58 5.99
CA MET A 230 -10.43 -1.86 7.20
C MET A 230 -11.87 -1.34 7.14
N ALA A 231 -12.26 -0.71 6.03
CA ALA A 231 -13.62 -0.20 5.84
C ALA A 231 -14.67 -1.31 5.85
N THR A 232 -14.32 -2.50 5.33
CA THR A 232 -15.20 -3.67 5.33
C THR A 232 -15.35 -4.29 6.72
N LEU A 233 -14.24 -4.50 7.42
CA LEU A 233 -14.20 -5.27 8.66
C LEU A 233 -14.53 -4.44 9.90
N TYR A 234 -14.29 -3.13 9.85
CA TYR A 234 -14.40 -2.23 10.99
C TYR A 234 -15.19 -0.95 10.66
N PRO A 235 -16.44 -1.07 10.17
CA PRO A 235 -17.26 0.08 9.76
C PRO A 235 -17.56 1.05 10.92
N GLU A 236 -17.56 0.57 12.15
CA GLU A 236 -17.71 1.40 13.37
C GLU A 236 -16.53 2.38 13.58
N ASN A 237 -15.34 1.99 13.11
CA ASN A 237 -14.10 2.75 13.26
C ASN A 237 -13.79 3.61 12.02
N VAL A 238 -14.07 3.11 10.81
CA VAL A 238 -13.71 3.80 9.55
C VAL A 238 -14.87 4.68 9.07
N LYS A 239 -14.74 6.00 9.23
CA LYS A 239 -15.78 6.99 8.85
C LYS A 239 -15.84 7.28 7.36
N GLY A 240 -14.75 7.02 6.65
CA GLY A 240 -14.66 7.21 5.21
C GLY A 240 -13.37 6.60 4.69
N PHE A 241 -13.46 5.99 3.52
CA PHE A 241 -12.33 5.41 2.81
C PHE A 241 -12.16 6.12 1.47
N HIS A 242 -11.01 6.75 1.28
CA HIS A 242 -10.59 7.33 0.02
C HIS A 242 -9.52 6.44 -0.62
N SER A 243 -9.77 5.98 -1.84
CA SER A 243 -8.79 5.20 -2.60
C SER A 243 -8.42 5.88 -3.90
N ASN A 244 -7.13 5.91 -4.22
CA ASN A 244 -6.62 6.20 -5.57
C ASN A 244 -6.21 4.91 -6.33
N PHE A 245 -6.49 3.73 -5.77
CA PHE A 245 -6.26 2.43 -6.38
C PHE A 245 -7.48 1.53 -6.17
N CYS A 246 -8.44 1.63 -7.09
CA CYS A 246 -9.69 0.87 -7.04
C CYS A 246 -9.64 -0.28 -8.05
N LEU A 247 -9.45 -1.51 -7.57
CA LEU A 247 -9.52 -2.71 -8.38
C LEU A 247 -10.69 -3.59 -7.94
N VAL A 248 -11.63 -3.83 -8.87
CA VAL A 248 -12.74 -4.77 -8.68
C VAL A 248 -12.84 -5.64 -9.92
N TYR A 249 -12.65 -6.94 -9.76
CA TYR A 249 -12.81 -7.90 -10.86
C TYR A 249 -14.26 -8.36 -10.95
N SER A 250 -14.89 -8.10 -12.10
CA SER A 250 -16.27 -8.51 -12.37
C SER A 250 -16.37 -9.11 -13.78
N PRO A 251 -16.27 -10.44 -13.92
CA PRO A 251 -16.28 -11.12 -15.23
C PRO A 251 -17.45 -10.70 -16.11
N LEU A 252 -18.65 -10.58 -15.52
CA LEU A 252 -19.86 -10.20 -16.25
C LEU A 252 -19.76 -8.78 -16.83
N LYS A 253 -19.29 -7.80 -16.03
CA LYS A 253 -19.13 -6.42 -16.52
C LYS A 253 -18.07 -6.32 -17.61
N HIS A 254 -16.99 -7.08 -17.49
CA HIS A 254 -15.93 -7.14 -18.50
C HIS A 254 -16.44 -7.74 -19.81
N LEU A 255 -17.25 -8.81 -19.74
CA LEU A 255 -17.88 -9.40 -20.92
C LEU A 255 -18.85 -8.42 -21.59
N LEU A 256 -19.81 -7.87 -20.83
CA LEU A 256 -20.82 -6.96 -21.37
C LEU A 256 -20.21 -5.71 -22.00
N GLY A 257 -19.25 -5.07 -21.32
CA GLY A 257 -18.59 -3.90 -21.87
C GLY A 257 -17.63 -4.20 -23.02
N SER A 258 -17.18 -5.44 -23.20
CA SER A 258 -16.43 -5.81 -24.42
C SER A 258 -17.33 -5.91 -25.65
N LEU A 259 -18.60 -6.28 -25.46
CA LEU A 259 -19.60 -6.34 -26.53
C LEU A 259 -20.18 -4.96 -26.82
N TYR A 260 -20.54 -4.22 -25.78
CA TYR A 260 -21.10 -2.88 -25.87
C TYR A 260 -20.68 -2.02 -24.65
N PRO A 261 -19.55 -1.27 -24.75
CA PRO A 261 -18.99 -0.48 -23.65
C PRO A 261 -19.99 0.44 -22.91
N PRO A 262 -20.95 1.12 -23.59
CA PRO A 262 -21.90 2.02 -22.93
C PRO A 262 -22.74 1.38 -21.82
N LEU A 263 -22.85 0.04 -21.76
CA LEU A 263 -23.56 -0.65 -20.67
C LEU A 263 -22.89 -0.52 -19.30
N VAL A 264 -21.58 -0.27 -19.26
CA VAL A 264 -20.78 -0.34 -18.03
C VAL A 264 -19.83 0.83 -17.83
N VAL A 265 -19.60 1.65 -18.86
CA VAL A 265 -18.70 2.80 -18.81
C VAL A 265 -19.17 3.90 -19.77
N GLU A 266 -19.01 5.16 -19.37
CA GLU A 266 -19.24 6.31 -20.26
C GLU A 266 -18.22 6.31 -21.42
N ASP A 267 -18.65 6.73 -22.62
CA ASP A 267 -17.83 6.68 -23.84
C ASP A 267 -16.46 7.35 -23.69
N LYS A 268 -16.41 8.52 -23.03
CA LYS A 268 -15.16 9.25 -22.78
C LYS A 268 -14.13 8.45 -21.96
N TYR A 269 -14.55 7.42 -21.22
CA TYR A 269 -13.66 6.57 -20.41
C TYR A 269 -13.50 5.16 -20.99
N ALA A 270 -14.24 4.78 -22.03
CA ALA A 270 -14.19 3.43 -22.61
C ALA A 270 -12.77 3.03 -23.03
N HIS A 271 -11.99 3.97 -23.59
CA HIS A 271 -10.60 3.76 -24.02
C HIS A 271 -9.64 3.37 -22.88
N ARG A 272 -10.00 3.63 -21.61
CA ARG A 272 -9.18 3.25 -20.45
C ARG A 272 -9.26 1.76 -20.12
N MET A 273 -10.33 1.08 -20.58
CA MET A 273 -10.61 -0.33 -20.29
C MET A 273 -10.65 -1.21 -21.55
N TYR A 274 -11.08 -0.66 -22.68
CA TYR A 274 -11.33 -1.41 -23.91
C TYR A 274 -10.39 -0.99 -25.05
N PRO A 275 -9.97 -1.94 -25.93
CA PRO A 275 -10.30 -3.37 -25.88
C PRO A 275 -9.57 -4.08 -24.73
N ILE A 276 -10.25 -5.05 -24.07
CA ILE A 276 -9.71 -5.78 -22.92
C ILE A 276 -8.40 -6.50 -23.26
N THR A 277 -8.22 -6.92 -24.52
CA THR A 277 -7.02 -7.60 -24.99
C THR A 277 -5.74 -6.81 -24.71
N LYS A 278 -5.75 -5.49 -24.94
CA LYS A 278 -4.61 -4.60 -24.62
C LYS A 278 -4.34 -4.55 -23.11
N LYS A 279 -5.38 -4.59 -22.30
CA LYS A 279 -5.22 -4.61 -20.84
C LYS A 279 -4.65 -5.94 -20.35
N LEU A 280 -5.09 -7.05 -20.93
CA LEU A 280 -4.55 -8.37 -20.62
C LEU A 280 -3.08 -8.47 -21.03
N GLU A 281 -2.73 -8.01 -22.24
CA GLU A 281 -1.34 -7.93 -22.70
C GLU A 281 -0.47 -7.14 -21.73
N PHE A 282 -0.91 -5.93 -21.35
CA PHE A 282 -0.23 -5.12 -20.35
C PHE A 282 -0.05 -5.87 -19.02
N LEU A 283 -1.10 -6.51 -18.51
CA LEU A 283 -1.00 -7.26 -17.25
C LEU A 283 -0.03 -8.42 -17.37
N LEU A 284 -0.03 -9.18 -18.46
CA LEU A 284 0.91 -10.29 -18.67
C LEU A 284 2.37 -9.81 -18.70
N ARG A 285 2.62 -8.66 -19.32
CA ARG A 285 3.96 -8.07 -19.41
C ARG A 285 4.44 -7.48 -18.08
N GLU A 286 3.55 -6.81 -17.35
CA GLU A 286 3.94 -5.98 -16.19
C GLU A 286 3.73 -6.65 -14.83
N THR A 287 3.25 -7.89 -14.75
CA THR A 287 3.00 -8.58 -13.46
C THR A 287 4.03 -9.64 -13.11
N ALA A 288 5.10 -9.79 -13.89
CA ALA A 288 6.15 -10.77 -13.63
C ALA A 288 6.78 -10.59 -12.22
N TYR A 289 7.04 -9.34 -11.80
CA TYR A 289 7.55 -9.03 -10.46
C TYR A 289 6.61 -9.53 -9.36
N TYR A 290 5.29 -9.35 -9.55
CA TYR A 290 4.27 -9.76 -8.59
C TYR A 290 4.26 -11.29 -8.44
N TYR A 291 4.35 -12.03 -9.55
CA TYR A 291 4.36 -13.50 -9.51
C TYR A 291 5.57 -14.07 -8.77
N ILE A 292 6.78 -13.55 -9.03
CA ILE A 292 7.98 -14.04 -8.34
C ILE A 292 7.98 -13.67 -6.85
N GLN A 293 7.48 -12.47 -6.49
CA GLN A 293 7.32 -12.07 -5.09
C GLN A 293 6.26 -12.88 -4.35
N ALA A 294 5.15 -13.22 -5.00
CA ALA A 294 4.07 -14.00 -4.40
C ALA A 294 4.46 -15.47 -4.15
N THR A 295 5.45 -16.00 -4.88
CA THR A 295 5.79 -17.43 -4.84
C THR A 295 7.15 -17.72 -4.21
N LYS A 296 8.17 -16.88 -4.45
CA LYS A 296 9.56 -17.08 -4.01
C LYS A 296 10.19 -15.78 -3.47
N PRO A 297 9.56 -15.09 -2.49
CA PRO A 297 10.03 -13.78 -2.01
C PRO A 297 11.43 -13.84 -1.39
N ASP A 298 11.74 -14.85 -0.59
CA ASP A 298 13.07 -15.04 0.01
C ASP A 298 14.17 -15.26 -1.02
N THR A 299 13.85 -15.94 -2.14
CA THR A 299 14.80 -16.13 -3.23
C THR A 299 15.10 -14.76 -3.83
N LEU A 300 14.08 -14.07 -4.37
CA LEU A 300 14.27 -12.75 -4.98
C LEU A 300 15.01 -11.78 -4.05
N GLY A 301 14.54 -11.64 -2.81
CA GLY A 301 15.07 -10.67 -1.85
C GLY A 301 16.49 -10.96 -1.35
N LYS A 302 16.98 -12.22 -1.41
CA LYS A 302 18.35 -12.57 -1.01
C LYS A 302 19.36 -12.40 -2.14
N TRP A 303 18.93 -12.59 -3.39
CA TRP A 303 19.78 -12.34 -4.56
C TRP A 303 19.85 -10.85 -4.93
N ASP A 304 18.85 -10.05 -4.52
CA ASP A 304 18.76 -8.61 -4.75
C ASP A 304 19.33 -7.76 -3.58
N VAL A 305 20.07 -8.40 -2.66
CA VAL A 305 20.72 -7.72 -1.54
C VAL A 305 21.88 -6.91 -2.10
N GLN A 306 21.61 -5.62 -2.33
CA GLN A 306 22.48 -4.48 -1.95
C GLN A 306 21.92 -3.11 -2.33
N LEU A 307 20.82 -3.02 -3.09
CA LEU A 307 20.29 -1.72 -3.56
C LEU A 307 18.90 -1.36 -3.02
N CYS A 308 18.07 -2.33 -2.63
CA CYS A 308 16.64 -2.07 -2.35
C CYS A 308 16.26 -1.66 -0.91
N ILE A 309 17.20 -1.50 0.03
CA ILE A 309 16.86 -1.16 1.45
C ILE A 309 16.80 0.36 1.71
N ILE A 310 17.03 1.22 0.71
CA ILE A 310 17.21 2.68 0.91
C ILE A 310 16.13 3.53 0.20
N TYR A 311 14.97 2.96 -0.16
CA TYR A 311 13.83 3.71 -0.72
C TYR A 311 12.53 3.54 0.09
#